data_AF-A0A1T4NH82-F1
#
_entry.id   AF-A0A1T4NH82-F1
#
_cell.length_a   1.000
_cell.length_b   1.000
_cell.length_c   1.000
_cell.angle_alpha   90.00
_cell.angle_beta   90.00
_cell.angle_gamma   90.00
#
_symmetry.space_group_name_H-M   'P 1'
#
loop_
_entity.id
_entity.type
_entity.pdbx_description
1 polymer ?
#
loop_
_entity_poly.entity_id
_entity_poly.type
_entity_poly.pdbx_seq_one_letter_code
_entity_poly.pdbx_strand_id
1 'polypeptide(L)'
;MKKIRLIKQLDVMGQIILIAAFVLLGFISIRNGITGYFIVGGWQVLSSLVHIGMGWFSSNKYRKWYYGLLVWVVVFFMVALVIPKTLMLPYLYFILFFSPGMALFYLFICHRETFVMMARPMDQLK
;
A
#
# COMPACT_ATOMS: atom_id res chain seq x y z
N MET A 1 -16.69 -12.96 11.95
CA MET A 1 -15.85 -11.85 12.49
C MET A 1 -14.41 -12.23 12.83
N LYS A 2 -14.13 -13.27 13.64
CA LYS A 2 -12.74 -13.62 14.04
C LYS A 2 -11.77 -13.84 12.85
N LYS A 3 -12.21 -14.55 11.80
CA LYS A 3 -11.39 -14.81 10.59
C LYS A 3 -10.97 -13.53 9.85
N ILE A 4 -11.86 -12.55 9.74
CA ILE A 4 -11.58 -11.26 9.08
C ILE A 4 -10.53 -10.45 9.87
N ARG A 5 -10.62 -10.49 11.20
CA ARG A 5 -9.63 -9.84 12.08
C ARG A 5 -8.24 -10.44 11.91
N LEU A 6 -8.14 -11.76 11.83
CA LEU A 6 -6.87 -12.46 11.61
C LEU A 6 -6.23 -12.05 10.28
N ILE A 7 -7.01 -12.06 9.19
CA ILE A 7 -6.51 -11.65 7.86
C ILE A 7 -5.97 -10.21 7.89
N LYS A 8 -6.67 -9.30 8.56
CA LYS A 8 -6.26 -7.89 8.69
C LYS A 8 -5.00 -7.71 9.53
N GLN A 9 -4.87 -8.47 10.62
CA GLN A 9 -3.65 -8.49 11.42
C GLN A 9 -2.46 -9.02 10.61
N LEU A 10 -2.67 -10.09 9.85
CA LEU A 10 -1.64 -10.64 8.96
C LEU A 10 -1.24 -9.64 7.86
N ASP A 11 -2.19 -8.89 7.29
CA ASP A 11 -1.90 -7.84 6.31
C ASP A 11 -1.03 -6.73 6.91
N VAL A 12 -1.39 -6.22 8.09
CA VAL A 12 -0.59 -5.21 8.81
C VAL A 12 0.80 -5.73 9.16
N MET A 13 0.89 -6.95 9.72
CA MET A 13 2.18 -7.56 10.06
C MET A 13 3.05 -7.80 8.82
N GLY A 14 2.46 -8.34 7.75
CA GLY A 14 3.13 -8.53 6.47
C GLY A 14 3.67 -7.21 5.92
N GLN A 15 2.87 -6.14 5.99
CA GLN A 15 3.29 -4.82 5.53
C GLN A 15 4.47 -4.26 6.34
N ILE A 16 4.47 -4.42 7.67
CA ILE A 16 5.58 -4.00 8.53
C ILE A 16 6.84 -4.78 8.18
N ILE A 17 6.74 -6.11 8.07
CA ILE A 17 7.87 -6.99 7.75
C ILE A 17 8.44 -6.65 6.38
N LEU A 18 7.59 -6.47 5.37
CA LEU A 18 8.02 -6.16 4.01
C LEU A 18 8.71 -4.80 3.92
N ILE A 19 8.18 -3.77 4.59
CA ILE A 19 8.82 -2.44 4.63
C ILE A 19 10.17 -2.51 5.33
N ALA A 20 10.25 -3.17 6.49
CA ALA A 20 11.49 -3.33 7.23
C ALA A 20 12.54 -4.13 6.41
N ALA A 21 12.14 -5.24 5.79
CA ALA A 21 13.01 -6.05 4.95
C ALA A 21 13.50 -5.25 3.73
N PHE A 22 12.65 -4.48 3.07
CA PHE A 22 13.05 -3.60 1.97
C PHE A 22 14.14 -2.60 2.40
N VAL A 23 13.94 -1.92 3.53
CA VAL A 23 14.93 -0.96 4.06
C VAL A 23 16.26 -1.65 4.35
N LEU A 24 16.24 -2.78 5.06
CA LEU A 24 17.46 -3.53 5.39
C LEU A 24 18.19 -4.07 4.15
N LEU A 25 17.46 -4.63 3.19
CA LEU A 25 18.02 -5.15 1.94
C LEU A 25 18.62 -4.04 1.08
N GLY A 26 18.03 -2.84 1.11
CA GLY A 26 18.55 -1.66 0.41
C GLY A 26 19.93 -1.22 0.92
N PHE A 27 20.23 -1.41 2.20
CA PHE A 27 21.56 -1.14 2.75
C PHE A 27 22.61 -2.18 2.34
N ILE A 28 22.20 -3.40 2.00
CA ILE A 28 23.11 -4.48 1.59
C ILE A 28 23.51 -4.32 0.12
N SER A 29 22.54 -4.11 -0.77
CA SER A 29 22.82 -3.82 -2.18
C SER A 29 21.68 -3.08 -2.86
N ILE A 30 22.02 -2.20 -3.81
CA ILE A 30 21.04 -1.48 -4.64
C ILE A 30 20.12 -2.45 -5.39
N ARG A 31 20.68 -3.55 -5.92
CA ARG A 31 19.89 -4.57 -6.62
C ARG A 31 18.82 -5.18 -5.71
N ASN A 32 19.19 -5.53 -4.48
CA ASN A 32 18.23 -6.07 -3.51
C ASN A 32 17.20 -5.02 -3.09
N GLY A 33 17.62 -3.75 -2.96
CA GLY A 33 16.70 -2.62 -2.72
C GLY A 33 15.64 -2.49 -3.83
N ILE A 34 16.05 -2.53 -5.10
CA ILE A 34 15.12 -2.50 -6.25
C ILE A 34 14.18 -3.71 -6.22
N THR A 35 14.67 -4.91 -5.95
CA THR A 35 13.81 -6.10 -5.84
C THR A 35 12.81 -5.96 -4.69
N GLY A 36 13.26 -5.55 -3.50
CA GLY A 36 12.39 -5.30 -2.35
C GLY A 36 11.33 -4.24 -2.62
N TYR A 37 11.69 -3.19 -3.36
CA TYR A 37 10.76 -2.13 -3.78
C TYR A 37 9.57 -2.69 -4.58
N PHE A 38 9.84 -3.53 -5.58
CA PHE A 38 8.78 -4.17 -6.37
C PHE A 38 7.95 -5.17 -5.55
N ILE A 39 8.57 -5.90 -4.62
CA ILE A 39 7.85 -6.83 -3.74
C ILE A 39 6.87 -6.06 -2.84
N VAL A 40 7.33 -4.98 -2.18
CA VAL A 40 6.48 -4.14 -1.31
C VAL A 40 5.33 -3.52 -2.10
N GLY A 41 5.62 -2.92 -3.27
CA GLY A 41 4.59 -2.32 -4.12
C GLY A 41 3.60 -3.35 -4.66
N GLY A 42 4.08 -4.50 -5.11
CA GLY A 42 3.23 -5.60 -5.60
C GLY A 42 2.30 -6.15 -4.50
N TRP A 43 2.82 -6.33 -3.29
CA TRP A 43 2.01 -6.75 -2.15
C TRP A 43 0.91 -5.75 -1.82
N GLN A 44 1.20 -4.45 -1.82
CA GLN A 44 0.21 -3.40 -1.56
C GLN A 44 -0.91 -3.37 -2.61
N VAL A 45 -0.55 -3.50 -3.89
CA VAL A 45 -1.54 -3.57 -4.97
C VAL A 45 -2.42 -4.81 -4.80
N LEU A 46 -1.82 -5.98 -4.57
CA LEU A 46 -2.56 -7.22 -4.37
C LEU A 46 -3.50 -7.14 -3.15
N SER A 47 -2.99 -6.66 -2.01
CA SER A 47 -3.79 -6.49 -0.80
C SER A 47 -4.93 -5.50 -1.03
N SER A 48 -4.69 -4.41 -1.76
CA SER A 48 -5.73 -3.45 -2.13
C SER A 48 -6.82 -4.08 -3.01
N LEU A 49 -6.46 -4.93 -3.97
CA LEU A 49 -7.43 -5.65 -4.80
C LEU A 49 -8.28 -6.61 -3.97
N VAL A 50 -7.68 -7.33 -3.01
CA VAL A 50 -8.44 -8.19 -2.08
C VAL A 50 -9.43 -7.36 -1.26
N HIS A 51 -9.02 -6.20 -0.76
CA HIS A 51 -9.90 -5.30 -0.01
C HIS A 51 -11.09 -4.80 -0.84
N ILE A 52 -10.85 -4.45 -2.11
CA ILE A 52 -11.90 -4.03 -3.05
C ILE A 52 -12.86 -5.18 -3.31
N GLY A 53 -12.34 -6.36 -3.69
CA GLY A 53 -13.16 -7.53 -4.03
C GLY A 53 -14.04 -8.02 -2.88
N MET A 54 -13.56 -7.88 -1.64
CA MET A 54 -14.30 -8.26 -0.43
C MET A 54 -15.21 -7.14 0.12
N GLY A 55 -15.20 -5.95 -0.50
CA GLY A 55 -15.98 -4.79 -0.05
C GLY A 55 -15.56 -4.26 1.33
N TRP A 56 -14.36 -4.59 1.80
CA TRP A 56 -13.91 -4.25 3.14
C TRP A 56 -13.55 -2.76 3.24
N PHE A 57 -14.24 -2.04 4.12
CA PHE A 57 -13.99 -0.62 4.40
C PHE A 57 -14.07 0.29 3.17
N SER A 58 -14.94 -0.05 2.21
CA SER A 58 -15.19 0.75 1.00
C SER A 58 -15.73 2.16 1.30
N SER A 59 -16.33 2.37 2.48
CA SER A 59 -16.81 3.67 2.96
C SER A 59 -15.72 4.52 3.65
N ASN A 60 -14.55 3.96 3.97
CA ASN A 60 -13.49 4.69 4.67
C ASN A 60 -12.87 5.78 3.78
N LYS A 61 -12.95 7.04 4.23
CA LYS A 61 -12.40 8.20 3.53
C LYS A 61 -10.94 8.00 3.14
N TYR A 62 -10.08 7.56 4.06
CA TYR A 62 -8.64 7.40 3.78
C TYR A 62 -8.36 6.33 2.73
N ARG A 63 -9.17 5.26 2.71
CA ARG A 63 -9.05 4.18 1.73
C ARG A 63 -9.45 4.64 0.34
N LYS A 64 -10.50 5.45 0.23
CA LYS A 64 -10.87 6.11 -1.04
C LYS A 64 -9.74 7.00 -1.57
N TRP A 65 -9.12 7.79 -0.69
CA TRP A 65 -7.95 8.60 -1.05
C TRP A 65 -6.79 7.75 -1.54
N TYR A 66 -6.46 6.67 -0.83
CA TYR A 66 -5.40 5.74 -1.24
C TYR A 66 -5.67 5.10 -2.61
N TYR A 67 -6.91 4.64 -2.86
CA TYR A 67 -7.28 4.11 -4.17
C TYR A 67 -7.19 5.17 -5.28
N GLY A 68 -7.60 6.41 -4.99
CA GLY A 68 -7.41 7.53 -5.91
C GLY A 68 -5.94 7.75 -6.25
N LEU A 69 -5.04 7.72 -5.26
CA LEU A 69 -3.60 7.84 -5.48
C LEU A 69 -3.04 6.68 -6.31
N LEU A 70 -3.47 5.43 -6.04
CA LEU A 70 -3.09 4.28 -6.86
C LEU A 70 -3.53 4.43 -8.32
N VAL A 71 -4.76 4.88 -8.55
CA VAL A 71 -5.28 5.15 -9.89
C VAL A 71 -4.44 6.23 -10.58
N TRP A 72 -4.13 7.33 -9.90
CA TRP A 72 -3.27 8.37 -10.44
C TRP A 72 -1.88 7.84 -10.82
N VAL A 73 -1.26 7.04 -9.95
CA VAL A 73 0.02 6.39 -10.25
C VAL A 73 -0.05 5.56 -11.55
N VAL A 74 -1.10 4.75 -11.72
CA VAL A 74 -1.29 3.96 -12.94
C VAL A 74 -1.54 4.84 -14.15
N VAL A 75 -2.37 5.88 -14.04
CA VAL A 75 -2.65 6.81 -15.14
C VAL A 75 -1.38 7.52 -15.59
N PHE A 76 -0.58 8.06 -14.66
CA PHE A 76 0.68 8.71 -14.98
C PHE A 76 1.69 7.73 -15.61
N PHE A 77 1.72 6.47 -15.16
CA PHE A 77 2.52 5.44 -15.82
C PHE A 77 2.08 5.22 -17.27
N MET A 78 0.78 5.07 -17.54
CA MET A 78 0.26 4.87 -18.88
C MET A 78 0.56 6.07 -19.79
N VAL A 79 0.44 7.30 -19.28
CA VAL A 79 0.82 8.53 -19.99
C VAL A 79 2.32 8.54 -20.31
N ALA A 80 3.17 8.19 -19.34
CA ALA A 80 4.62 8.12 -19.53
C ALA A 80 5.06 7.04 -20.53
N LEU A 81 4.24 6.00 -20.76
CA LEU A 81 4.48 4.97 -21.79
C LEU A 81 4.19 5.47 -23.21
N VAL A 82 3.22 6.38 -23.38
CA VAL A 82 2.75 6.85 -24.70
C VAL A 82 3.46 8.12 -25.17
N ILE A 83 3.76 9.04 -24.24
CA ILE A 83 4.50 10.29 -24.52
C ILE A 83 6.01 9.99 -24.68
N PRO A 84 6.82 10.82 -25.37
CA PRO A 84 8.27 10.65 -25.49
C PRO A 84 8.97 10.12 -24.24
N LYS A 85 9.94 9.23 -24.48
CA LYS A 85 10.77 8.54 -23.46
C LYS A 85 11.41 9.48 -22.42
N THR A 86 11.46 10.78 -22.70
CA THR A 86 11.92 11.83 -21.79
C THR A 86 11.07 11.95 -20.52
N LEU A 87 9.78 11.58 -20.53
CA LEU A 87 8.93 11.62 -19.33
C LEU A 87 9.04 10.38 -18.43
N MET A 88 9.51 9.25 -18.96
CA MET A 88 9.61 8.01 -18.18
C MET A 88 10.62 8.15 -17.03
N LEU A 89 11.79 8.75 -17.29
CA LEU A 89 12.84 8.88 -16.27
C LEU A 89 12.41 9.78 -15.09
N PRO A 90 11.85 10.99 -15.30
CA PRO A 90 11.27 11.80 -14.22
C PRO A 90 10.17 11.08 -13.45
N TYR A 91 9.30 10.33 -14.13
CA TYR A 91 8.25 9.55 -13.48
C TYR A 91 8.82 8.45 -12.56
N LEU A 92 9.83 7.72 -13.03
CA LEU A 92 10.50 6.70 -12.23
C LEU A 92 11.22 7.30 -11.00
N TYR A 93 11.83 8.47 -11.14
CA TYR A 93 12.39 9.19 -10.00
C TYR A 93 11.30 9.66 -9.03
N PHE A 94 10.20 10.20 -9.53
CA PHE A 94 9.07 10.62 -8.70
C PHE A 94 8.53 9.42 -7.88
N ILE A 95 8.27 8.29 -8.53
CA ILE A 95 7.68 7.15 -7.83
C ILE A 95 8.63 6.51 -6.82
N LEU A 96 9.94 6.55 -7.08
CA LEU A 96 10.97 6.06 -6.16
C LEU A 96 10.87 6.70 -4.77
N PHE A 97 10.57 8.00 -4.71
CA PHE A 97 10.39 8.73 -3.44
C PHE A 97 8.93 8.78 -2.97
N PHE A 98 7.98 8.74 -3.90
CA PHE A 98 6.56 8.81 -3.57
C PHE A 98 6.02 7.49 -2.98
N SER A 99 6.49 6.34 -3.46
CA SER A 99 5.95 5.04 -3.06
C SER A 99 6.31 4.61 -1.62
N PRO A 100 7.47 4.94 -1.03
CA PRO A 100 7.69 4.72 0.41
C PRO A 100 6.67 5.51 1.25
N GLY A 101 6.33 6.73 0.84
CA GLY A 101 5.27 7.51 1.47
C GLY A 101 3.91 6.83 1.36
N MET A 102 3.55 6.34 0.17
CA MET A 102 2.34 5.53 -0.03
C MET A 102 2.34 4.26 0.82
N ALA A 103 3.49 3.63 1.02
CA ALA A 103 3.61 2.43 1.82
C ALA A 103 3.31 2.67 3.30
N LEU A 104 3.86 3.75 3.86
CA LEU A 104 3.57 4.17 5.22
C LEU A 104 2.10 4.59 5.36
N PHE A 105 1.56 5.30 4.35
CA PHE A 105 0.15 5.68 4.35
C PHE A 105 -0.76 4.45 4.32
N TYR A 106 -0.46 3.45 3.49
CA TYR A 106 -1.21 2.19 3.45
C TYR A 106 -1.18 1.47 4.81
N LEU A 107 0.01 1.33 5.39
CA LEU A 107 0.21 0.72 6.70
C LEU A 107 -0.63 1.44 7.78
N PHE A 108 -0.61 2.77 7.78
CA PHE A 108 -1.42 3.58 8.70
C PHE A 108 -2.92 3.28 8.57
N ILE A 109 -3.45 3.20 7.35
CA ILE A 109 -4.88 2.92 7.14
C ILE A 109 -5.22 1.49 7.59
N CYS A 110 -4.40 0.50 7.24
CA CYS A 110 -4.62 -0.89 7.67
C CYS A 110 -4.50 -1.06 9.18
N HIS A 111 -3.56 -0.37 9.83
CA HIS A 111 -3.43 -0.36 11.29
C HIS A 111 -4.67 0.25 11.95
N ARG A 112 -5.12 1.42 11.48
CA ARG A 112 -6.31 2.09 12.00
C ARG A 112 -7.56 1.22 11.87
N GLU A 113 -7.76 0.56 10.73
CA GLU A 113 -8.91 -0.33 10.54
C GLU A 113 -8.86 -1.54 11.44
N THR A 114 -7.68 -2.13 11.60
CA THR A 114 -7.48 -3.25 12.51
C THR A 114 -7.78 -2.81 13.94
N PHE A 115 -7.32 -1.62 14.35
CA PHE A 115 -7.62 -1.04 15.66
C PHE A 115 -9.13 -0.84 15.87
N VAL A 116 -9.83 -0.23 14.91
CA VAL A 116 -11.30 -0.06 14.97
C VAL A 116 -12.00 -1.41 15.09
N MET A 117 -11.55 -2.45 14.39
CA MET A 117 -12.11 -3.81 14.49
C MET A 117 -11.82 -4.52 15.81
N MET A 118 -10.80 -4.09 16.55
CA MET A 118 -10.43 -4.60 17.86
C MET A 118 -11.13 -3.85 19.01
N ALA A 119 -11.66 -2.65 18.76
CA ALA A 119 -12.49 -1.92 19.73
C ALA A 119 -13.75 -2.74 20.09
N ARG A 120 -14.24 -2.58 21.33
CA ARG A 120 -15.39 -3.35 21.81
C ARG A 120 -16.65 -2.94 21.03
N PRO A 121 -17.57 -3.87 20.72
CA PRO A 121 -18.76 -3.57 19.92
C PRO A 121 -19.62 -2.42 20.46
N MET A 122 -19.65 -2.23 21.79
CA MET A 122 -20.41 -1.14 22.43
C MET A 122 -19.81 0.25 22.15
N ASP A 123 -18.52 0.35 21.85
CA ASP A 123 -17.87 1.62 21.52
C ASP A 123 -18.08 2.01 20.05
N GLN A 124 -18.58 1.09 19.21
CA GLN A 124 -18.84 1.30 17.78
C GLN A 124 -20.28 1.79 17.48
N LEU A 125 -21.15 1.86 18.49
CA LEU A 125 -22.57 2.23 18.38
C LEU A 125 -22.86 3.72 18.65
N LYS A 126 -21.81 4.55 18.82
CA LYS A 126 -21.94 6.00 19.06
C LYS A 126 -21.79 6.80 17.79
#